data_AF-A0AA35EHA3-F1
#
_entry.id   AF-A0AA35EHA3-F1
#
_cell.length_a   1.000
_cell.length_b   1.000
_cell.length_c   1.000
_cell.angle_alpha   90.00
_cell.angle_beta   90.00
_cell.angle_gamma   90.00
#
_symmetry.space_group_name_H-M   'P 1'
#
loop_
_entity.id
_entity.type
_entity.pdbx_description
1 polymer ?
#
loop_
_entity_poly.entity_id
_entity_poly.type
_entity_poly.pdbx_seq_one_letter_code
_entity_poly.pdbx_strand_id
1 'polypeptide(L)'
;MKAEPQSQGHPLHLDPLSDDNVLVPPFVKTIAVRLSWVAAGDESELYQLLSRPYYQDEVSTEHFARLSARLPFIASQQAPLAVADYTILLVTVWLNIEELYHRGVVLPEQIMQGLMEKATTMRAHDCREENREHGDMCQHP
;
A
#
# COMPACT_ATOMS: atom_id res chain seq x y z
N MET A 1 24.00 14.06 -30.12
CA MET A 1 23.71 12.97 -29.15
C MET A 1 24.30 13.37 -27.82
N LYS A 2 23.48 13.67 -26.81
CA LYS A 2 23.92 13.93 -25.43
C LYS A 2 23.15 12.95 -24.54
N ALA A 3 23.92 12.18 -23.76
CA ALA A 3 23.48 11.04 -22.98
C ALA A 3 22.57 11.46 -21.81
N GLU A 4 21.57 10.64 -21.53
CA GLU A 4 20.69 10.71 -20.36
C GLU A 4 21.48 10.40 -19.07
N PRO A 5 21.15 11.04 -17.93
CA PRO A 5 21.73 10.68 -16.65
C PRO A 5 21.07 9.40 -16.12
N GLN A 6 21.91 8.41 -15.82
CA GLN A 6 21.55 7.12 -15.25
C GLN A 6 20.80 7.29 -13.92
N SER A 7 19.66 6.61 -13.81
CA SER A 7 18.93 6.35 -12.58
C SER A 7 19.85 5.64 -11.58
N GLN A 8 20.33 6.36 -10.57
CA GLN A 8 21.09 5.80 -9.46
C GLN A 8 20.10 5.14 -8.50
N GLY A 9 20.12 3.80 -8.48
CA GLY A 9 19.43 3.02 -7.46
C GLY A 9 19.94 3.39 -6.07
N HIS A 10 18.99 3.66 -5.16
CA HIS A 10 19.29 4.00 -3.78
C HIS A 10 19.99 2.83 -3.07
N PRO A 11 21.10 3.07 -2.33
CA PRO A 11 21.81 2.02 -1.62
C PRO A 11 20.99 1.50 -0.43
N LEU A 12 20.85 0.17 -0.32
CA LEU A 12 20.10 -0.55 0.71
C LEU A 12 20.85 -0.70 2.06
N HIS A 13 21.89 0.10 2.32
CA HIS A 13 22.70 -0.03 3.53
C HIS A 13 22.61 1.24 4.38
N LEU A 14 21.82 1.17 5.45
CA LEU A 14 21.68 2.24 6.44
C LEU A 14 22.91 2.26 7.36
N ASP A 15 23.56 3.42 7.50
CA ASP A 15 24.69 3.63 8.40
C ASP A 15 24.17 4.04 9.79
N PRO A 16 24.28 3.23 10.85
CA PRO A 16 23.62 3.49 12.15
C PRO A 16 24.04 4.78 12.87
N LEU A 17 25.00 5.56 12.36
CA LEU A 17 25.47 6.83 12.95
C LEU A 17 25.23 8.07 12.09
N SER A 18 24.54 7.96 10.95
CA SER A 18 24.25 9.10 10.07
C SER A 18 22.91 9.76 10.43
N ASP A 19 22.91 11.08 10.63
CA ASP A 19 21.70 11.92 10.75
C ASP A 19 20.88 11.95 9.43
N ASP A 20 21.47 11.53 8.30
CA ASP A 20 20.83 11.46 6.98
C ASP A 20 20.09 10.13 6.70
N ASN A 21 20.02 9.21 7.67
CA ASN A 21 19.12 8.08 7.51
C ASN A 21 17.69 8.57 7.68
N VAL A 22 17.03 8.83 6.55
CA VAL A 22 15.58 8.87 6.54
C VAL A 22 15.07 7.50 6.95
N LEU A 23 14.78 7.37 8.24
CA LEU A 23 14.19 6.16 8.79
C LEU A 23 12.70 6.22 8.52
N VAL A 24 12.28 5.63 7.39
CA VAL A 24 10.88 5.26 7.20
C VAL A 24 10.48 4.41 8.42
N PRO A 25 9.50 4.84 9.21
CA PRO A 25 9.16 4.12 10.42
C PRO A 25 8.73 2.67 10.09
N PRO A 26 9.13 1.68 10.89
CA PRO A 26 8.89 0.27 10.57
C PRO A 26 7.41 -0.08 10.45
N PHE A 27 6.52 0.63 11.16
CA PHE A 27 5.07 0.43 11.06
C PHE A 27 4.49 0.81 9.70
N VAL A 28 5.17 1.65 8.89
CA VAL A 28 4.68 2.05 7.56
C VAL A 28 4.55 0.82 6.66
N LYS A 29 5.46 -0.14 6.77
CA LYS A 29 5.36 -1.42 6.05
C LYS A 29 4.14 -2.23 6.49
N THR A 30 3.89 -2.30 7.80
CA THR A 30 2.72 -3.00 8.36
C THR A 30 1.42 -2.36 7.88
N ILE A 31 1.35 -1.03 7.89
CA ILE A 31 0.19 -0.27 7.39
C ILE A 31 0.02 -0.51 5.89
N ALA A 32 1.10 -0.45 5.10
CA ALA A 32 1.04 -0.70 3.66
C ALA A 32 0.44 -2.07 3.32
N VAL A 33 0.87 -3.13 4.04
CA VAL A 33 0.27 -4.45 3.88
C VAL A 33 -1.22 -4.39 4.19
N ARG A 34 -1.63 -3.90 5.36
CA ARG A 34 -3.06 -3.87 5.72
C ARG A 34 -3.91 -3.06 4.74
N LEU A 35 -3.43 -1.91 4.32
CA LEU A 35 -4.15 -1.04 3.39
C LEU A 35 -4.20 -1.60 1.97
N SER A 36 -3.21 -2.39 1.53
CA SER A 36 -3.24 -3.04 0.21
C SER A 36 -4.37 -4.06 0.11
N TRP A 37 -4.69 -4.74 1.21
CA TRP A 37 -5.81 -5.67 1.27
C TRP A 37 -7.13 -4.92 1.19
N VAL A 38 -7.24 -3.85 1.96
CA VAL A 38 -8.43 -2.99 2.00
C VAL A 38 -8.71 -2.31 0.65
N ALA A 39 -7.68 -1.87 -0.06
CA ALA A 39 -7.81 -1.10 -1.29
C ALA A 39 -7.61 -1.93 -2.58
N ALA A 40 -7.59 -3.27 -2.49
CA ALA A 40 -7.27 -4.17 -3.62
C ALA A 40 -5.99 -3.76 -4.38
N GLY A 41 -4.96 -3.32 -3.66
CA GLY A 41 -3.74 -2.80 -4.25
C GLY A 41 -2.53 -3.73 -4.14
N ASP A 42 -1.49 -3.42 -4.90
CA ASP A 42 -0.18 -4.02 -4.74
C ASP A 42 0.51 -3.49 -3.47
N GLU A 43 1.10 -4.41 -2.70
CA GLU A 43 1.76 -4.10 -1.43
C GLU A 43 3.01 -3.25 -1.61
N SER A 44 3.80 -3.54 -2.64
CA SER A 44 5.06 -2.84 -2.92
C SER A 44 4.80 -1.43 -3.42
N GLU A 45 3.85 -1.25 -4.36
CA GLU A 45 3.43 0.06 -4.84
C GLU A 45 2.89 0.92 -3.70
N LEU A 46 2.07 0.33 -2.83
CA LEU A 46 1.50 1.08 -1.71
C LEU A 46 2.56 1.44 -0.68
N TYR A 47 3.50 0.55 -0.38
CA TYR A 47 4.63 0.87 0.49
C TYR A 47 5.51 1.99 -0.08
N GLN A 48 5.79 1.97 -1.38
CA GLN A 48 6.52 3.05 -2.05
C GLN A 48 5.77 4.38 -1.96
N LEU A 49 4.45 4.35 -2.14
CA LEU A 49 3.62 5.55 -1.95
C LEU A 49 3.72 6.05 -0.51
N LEU A 50 3.46 5.20 0.50
CA LEU A 50 3.44 5.62 1.90
C LEU A 50 4.80 6.04 2.45
N SER A 51 5.90 5.49 1.93
CA SER A 51 7.25 5.82 2.39
C SER A 51 7.79 7.13 1.80
N ARG A 52 7.24 7.61 0.68
CA ARG A 52 7.76 8.76 -0.07
C ARG A 52 7.88 10.04 0.76
N PRO A 53 6.89 10.45 1.58
CA PRO A 53 6.99 11.68 2.36
C PRO A 53 8.16 11.71 3.35
N TYR A 54 8.55 10.54 3.88
CA TYR A 54 9.69 10.46 4.81
C TYR A 54 10.99 10.85 4.10
N TYR A 55 11.19 10.47 2.83
CA TYR A 55 12.38 10.85 2.06
C TYR A 55 12.39 12.30 1.62
N GLN A 56 11.23 12.96 1.61
CA GLN A 56 11.06 14.33 1.13
C GLN A 56 10.90 15.34 2.26
N ASP A 57 10.80 14.87 3.51
CA ASP A 57 10.50 15.64 4.73
C ASP A 57 9.19 16.47 4.66
N GLU A 58 8.33 16.19 3.69
CA GLU A 58 7.03 16.83 3.53
C GLU A 58 6.04 15.97 2.73
N VAL A 59 4.74 16.20 2.95
CA VAL A 59 3.67 15.72 2.08
C VAL A 59 3.21 16.85 1.18
N SER A 60 3.55 16.77 -0.11
CA SER A 60 3.07 17.72 -1.10
C SER A 60 1.59 17.51 -1.44
N THR A 61 0.93 18.53 -1.98
CA THR A 61 -0.46 18.45 -2.45
C THR A 61 -0.64 17.37 -3.53
N GLU A 62 0.33 17.23 -4.44
CA GLU A 62 0.32 16.19 -5.47
C GLU A 62 0.47 14.78 -4.87
N HIS A 63 1.30 14.64 -3.83
CA HIS A 63 1.42 13.39 -3.10
C HIS A 63 0.09 13.03 -2.43
N PHE A 64 -0.52 13.98 -1.71
CA PHE A 64 -1.78 13.76 -1.01
C PHE A 64 -2.92 13.43 -1.97
N ALA A 65 -2.98 14.08 -3.14
CA ALA A 65 -3.97 13.77 -4.17
C ALA A 65 -3.85 12.31 -4.67
N ARG A 66 -2.62 11.83 -4.92
CA ARG A 66 -2.37 10.43 -5.29
C ARG A 66 -2.73 9.46 -4.18
N LEU A 67 -2.39 9.82 -2.94
CA LEU A 67 -2.72 9.02 -1.76
C LEU A 67 -4.23 8.86 -1.59
N SER A 68 -4.98 9.97 -1.63
CA SER A 68 -6.44 9.97 -1.51
C SER A 68 -7.13 9.28 -2.68
N ALA A 69 -6.57 9.35 -3.90
CA ALA A 69 -7.09 8.60 -5.04
C ALA A 69 -6.92 7.08 -4.83
N ARG A 70 -5.81 6.65 -4.22
CA ARG A 70 -5.54 5.23 -3.95
C ARG A 70 -6.27 4.71 -2.71
N LEU A 71 -6.46 5.57 -1.70
CA LEU A 71 -7.03 5.26 -0.40
C LEU A 71 -8.16 6.26 -0.11
N PRO A 72 -9.35 6.09 -0.74
CA PRO A 72 -10.44 7.09 -0.69
C PRO A 72 -11.07 7.27 0.69
N PHE A 73 -10.73 6.43 1.66
CA PHE A 73 -11.17 6.50 3.05
C PHE A 73 -10.22 7.32 3.95
N ILE A 74 -9.09 7.81 3.41
CA ILE A 74 -8.27 8.78 4.13
C ILE A 74 -9.04 10.11 4.21
N ALA A 75 -9.16 10.64 5.43
CA ALA A 75 -9.83 11.91 5.65
C ALA A 75 -9.12 13.03 4.86
N SER A 76 -9.91 13.87 4.18
CA SER A 76 -9.38 15.03 3.48
C SER A 76 -8.69 15.96 4.48
N GLN A 77 -7.40 16.22 4.28
CA GLN A 77 -6.60 17.14 5.06
C GLN A 77 -6.10 18.27 4.16
N GLN A 78 -5.81 19.43 4.75
CA GLN A 78 -5.12 20.50 4.02
C GLN A 78 -3.65 20.08 3.83
N ALA A 79 -3.20 20.08 2.58
CA ALA A 79 -1.81 19.92 2.21
C ALA A 79 -1.21 21.30 1.86
N PRO A 80 0.11 21.53 2.06
CA PRO A 80 1.13 20.57 2.49
C PRO A 80 1.01 20.18 3.97
N LEU A 81 1.49 18.97 4.30
CA LEU A 81 1.44 18.40 5.66
C LEU A 81 2.84 18.00 6.12
N ALA A 82 3.17 18.27 7.38
CA ALA A 82 4.43 17.82 7.97
C ALA A 82 4.45 16.29 8.13
N VAL A 83 5.64 15.68 8.06
CA VAL A 83 5.78 14.21 8.16
C VAL A 83 5.28 13.65 9.49
N ALA A 84 5.37 14.44 10.58
CA ALA A 84 4.83 14.06 11.88
C ALA A 84 3.29 13.91 11.83
N ASP A 85 2.59 14.90 11.28
CA ASP A 85 1.14 14.87 11.15
C ASP A 85 0.69 13.78 10.16
N TYR A 86 1.45 13.58 9.09
CA TYR A 86 1.25 12.47 8.16
C TYR A 86 1.35 11.10 8.85
N THR A 87 2.34 10.95 9.71
CA THR A 87 2.52 9.73 10.50
C THR A 87 1.33 9.46 11.41
N ILE A 88 0.84 10.50 12.10
CA ILE A 88 -0.35 10.42 12.94
C ILE A 88 -1.58 10.02 12.11
N LEU A 89 -1.73 10.60 10.91
CA LEU A 89 -2.80 10.26 9.98
C LEU A 89 -2.76 8.77 9.60
N LEU A 90 -1.61 8.24 9.19
CA LEU A 90 -1.48 6.82 8.80
C LEU A 90 -1.86 5.88 9.95
N VAL A 91 -1.35 6.15 11.16
CA VAL A 91 -1.66 5.34 12.34
C VAL A 91 -3.15 5.41 12.68
N THR A 92 -3.75 6.61 12.59
CA THR A 92 -5.18 6.80 12.85
C THR A 92 -6.05 6.02 11.87
N VAL A 93 -5.71 6.07 10.58
CA VAL A 93 -6.44 5.33 9.53
C VAL A 93 -6.36 3.82 9.79
N TRP A 94 -5.16 3.32 10.12
CA TRP A 94 -4.99 1.91 10.46
C TRP A 94 -5.81 1.49 11.68
N LEU A 95 -5.74 2.25 12.79
CA LEU A 95 -6.51 1.95 14.01
C LEU A 95 -8.02 1.97 13.78
N ASN A 96 -8.53 2.93 13.00
CA ASN A 96 -9.95 2.99 12.65
C ASN A 96 -10.40 1.73 11.89
N ILE A 97 -9.59 1.27 10.93
CA ILE A 97 -9.88 0.06 10.17
C ILE A 97 -9.86 -1.18 11.09
N GLU A 98 -8.84 -1.31 11.94
CA GLU A 98 -8.74 -2.43 12.89
C GLU A 98 -9.92 -2.43 13.88
N GLU A 99 -10.34 -1.27 14.38
CA GLU A 99 -11.51 -1.13 15.26
C GLU A 99 -12.79 -1.60 14.56
N LEU A 100 -13.00 -1.22 13.30
CA LEU A 100 -14.17 -1.64 12.53
C LEU A 100 -14.21 -3.17 12.34
N TYR A 101 -13.05 -3.79 12.05
CA TYR A 101 -12.93 -5.25 12.00
C TYR A 101 -13.29 -5.91 13.33
N HIS A 102 -12.73 -5.40 14.44
CA HIS A 102 -12.97 -5.97 15.78
C HIS A 102 -14.45 -5.87 16.20
N ARG A 103 -15.14 -4.80 15.81
CA ARG A 103 -16.55 -4.58 16.16
C ARG A 103 -17.53 -5.34 15.26
N GLY A 104 -17.06 -6.00 14.20
CA GLY A 104 -17.92 -6.67 13.22
C GLY A 104 -18.87 -5.70 12.50
N VAL A 105 -18.51 -4.41 12.43
CA VAL A 105 -19.28 -3.38 11.74
C VAL A 105 -19.00 -3.47 10.24
N VAL A 106 -20.02 -3.24 9.42
CA VAL A 106 -19.85 -3.18 7.96
C VAL A 106 -18.84 -2.07 7.64
N LEU A 107 -17.72 -2.46 7.02
CA LEU A 107 -16.69 -1.51 6.60
C LEU A 107 -17.28 -0.53 5.58
N PRO A 108 -16.72 0.69 5.47
CA PRO A 108 -17.07 1.62 4.40
C PRO A 108 -17.13 0.93 3.03
N GLU A 109 -18.11 1.30 2.21
CA GLU A 109 -18.39 0.62 0.93
C GLU A 109 -17.14 0.50 0.04
N GLN A 110 -16.30 1.53 0.01
CA GLN A 110 -15.06 1.54 -0.77
C GLN A 110 -14.05 0.49 -0.29
N ILE A 111 -14.03 0.20 1.02
CA ILE A 111 -13.21 -0.86 1.62
C ILE A 111 -13.80 -2.23 1.26
N MET A 112 -15.12 -2.38 1.37
CA MET A 112 -15.82 -3.63 1.03
C MET A 112 -15.62 -4.00 -0.43
N GLN A 113 -15.71 -3.03 -1.35
CA GLN A 113 -15.47 -3.24 -2.79
C GLN A 113 -14.04 -3.76 -3.03
N GLY A 114 -13.02 -3.11 -2.45
CA GLY A 114 -11.64 -3.58 -2.57
C GLY A 114 -11.43 -5.00 -2.02
N LEU A 115 -12.00 -5.32 -0.86
CA LEU A 115 -11.91 -6.67 -0.30
C LEU A 115 -12.58 -7.73 -1.18
N MET A 116 -13.75 -7.42 -1.76
CA MET A 116 -14.46 -8.34 -2.65
C MET A 116 -13.70 -8.62 -3.95
N GLU A 117 -13.07 -7.61 -4.55
CA GLU A 117 -12.22 -7.76 -5.73
C GLU A 117 -11.02 -8.70 -5.46
N LYS A 118 -10.37 -8.55 -4.30
CA LYS A 118 -9.23 -9.40 -3.92
C LYS A 118 -9.66 -10.85 -3.61
N ALA A 119 -10.80 -11.04 -2.95
CA ALA A 119 -11.34 -12.39 -2.66
C ALA A 119 -11.80 -13.14 -3.92
N THR A 120 -12.36 -12.42 -4.90
CA THR A 120 -12.80 -13.01 -6.18
C THR A 120 -11.63 -13.33 -7.11
N THR A 121 -10.59 -12.49 -7.14
CA THR A 121 -9.36 -12.78 -7.89
C THR A 121 -8.58 -13.96 -7.30
N MET A 122 -8.50 -14.10 -5.97
CA MET A 122 -7.92 -15.31 -5.35
C MET A 122 -8.68 -16.58 -5.74
N ARG A 123 -10.02 -16.59 -5.65
CA ARG A 123 -10.82 -17.75 -6.07
C ARG A 123 -10.64 -18.10 -7.55
N ALA A 124 -10.51 -17.10 -8.43
CA ALA A 124 -10.28 -17.35 -9.85
C ALA A 124 -8.88 -17.94 -10.12
N HIS A 125 -7.88 -17.57 -9.31
CA HIS A 125 -6.55 -18.15 -9.37
C HIS A 125 -6.55 -19.61 -8.87
N ASP A 126 -7.27 -19.90 -7.78
CA ASP A 126 -7.41 -21.26 -7.23
C ASP A 126 -8.12 -22.19 -8.22
N CYS A 127 -9.22 -21.75 -8.86
CA CYS A 127 -9.90 -22.55 -9.89
C CYS A 127 -9.04 -22.79 -11.14
N ARG A 128 -8.09 -21.90 -11.44
CA ARG A 128 -7.18 -22.08 -12.57
C ARG A 128 -6.08 -23.10 -12.28
N GLU A 129 -5.64 -23.21 -11.02
CA GLU A 129 -4.70 -24.25 -10.59
C GLU A 129 -5.39 -25.62 -10.50
N GLU A 130 -6.59 -25.71 -9.94
CA GLU A 130 -7.36 -26.98 -9.91
C GLU A 130 -7.62 -27.54 -11.31
N ASN A 131 -7.98 -26.69 -12.29
CA ASN A 131 -8.18 -27.12 -13.68
C ASN A 131 -6.88 -27.49 -14.40
N ARG A 132 -5.72 -27.07 -13.89
CA ARG A 132 -4.41 -27.43 -14.46
C ARG A 132 -3.95 -28.79 -13.92
N GLU A 133 -4.27 -29.10 -12.67
CA GLU A 133 -4.05 -30.43 -12.08
C GLU A 133 -5.05 -31.47 -12.59
N HIS A 134 -6.29 -31.08 -12.91
CA HIS A 134 -7.31 -31.98 -13.47
C HIS A 134 -7.34 -32.01 -15.02
N GLY A 135 -6.69 -31.05 -15.69
CA GLY A 135 -6.63 -30.95 -17.14
C GLY A 135 -5.65 -31.92 -17.82
N ASP A 136 -4.75 -32.55 -17.06
CA ASP A 136 -3.71 -33.44 -17.59
C ASP A 136 -4.16 -34.92 -17.70
N MET A 137 -5.40 -35.24 -17.32
CA MET A 137 -5.95 -36.61 -17.38
C MET A 137 -6.83 -36.89 -18.61
N CYS A 138 -6.97 -35.95 -19.54
CA CYS A 138 -7.75 -36.13 -20.77
C CYS A 138 -6.85 -36.21 -22.01
N GLN A 139 -5.91 -37.16 -22.00
CA GLN A 139 -5.39 -37.73 -23.25
C GLN A 139 -5.63 -39.23 -23.20
N HIS A 140 -6.48 -39.73 -24.11
CA HIS A 140 -6.17 -40.79 -25.07
C HIS A 140 -7.46 -41.29 -25.75
N PRO A 141 -7.51 -41.40 -27.09
CA PRO A 141 -8.25 -42.47 -27.74
C PRO A 141 -7.54 -43.82 -27.53
#